data_AF-A0A1T2L3R8-F1
#
_entry.id   AF-A0A1T2L3R8-F1
#
_cell.length_a   1.000
_cell.length_b   1.000
_cell.length_c   1.000
_cell.angle_alpha   90.00
_cell.angle_beta   90.00
_cell.angle_gamma   90.00
#
_symmetry.space_group_name_H-M   'P 1'
#
loop_
_entity.id
_entity.type
_entity.pdbx_description
1 polymer ?
#
loop_
_entity_poly.entity_id
_entity_poly.type
_entity_poly.pdbx_seq_one_letter_code
_entity_poly.pdbx_strand_id
1 'polypeptide(L)'
;MAWKLAFLKLVLPNESGSYHPLKPIDKTWLRSGFENFCCKLAKRESLMLPKEIDWFEAERAGWQRQGEVMRLSLLRHAVRRAVELWLVLDAVTFLQANGYEVRLGSFCSREITPRNILISARRGKSQMIRSAALTG
;
A
#
# COMPACT_ATOMS: atom_id res chain seq x y z
N MET A 1 0.65 15.44 1.76
CA MET A 1 1.70 14.42 1.50
C MET A 1 3.04 15.10 1.26
N ALA A 2 3.10 16.18 0.47
CA ALA A 2 4.29 17.00 0.22
C ALA A 2 5.14 17.28 1.46
N TRP A 3 4.54 17.79 2.55
CA TRP A 3 5.30 18.14 3.75
C TRP A 3 5.98 16.96 4.44
N LYS A 4 5.38 15.76 4.39
CA LYS A 4 6.06 14.53 4.88
C LYS A 4 7.27 14.19 4.00
N LEU A 5 7.13 14.34 2.68
CA LEU A 5 8.21 14.06 1.72
C LEU A 5 9.35 15.08 1.86
N ALA A 6 9.03 16.36 2.07
CA ALA A 6 10.02 17.39 2.36
C ALA A 6 10.77 17.10 3.67
N PHE A 7 10.04 16.78 4.75
CA PHE A 7 10.64 16.43 6.04
C PHE A 7 11.61 15.25 5.92
N LEU A 8 11.21 14.18 5.25
CA LEU A 8 12.10 13.02 5.04
C LEU A 8 13.34 13.41 4.23
N LYS A 9 13.20 14.27 3.21
CA LYS A 9 14.35 14.76 2.43
C LYS A 9 15.32 15.59 3.28
N LEU A 10 14.83 16.35 4.26
CA LEU A 10 15.65 17.16 5.17
C LEU A 10 16.45 16.30 6.16
N VAL A 11 15.80 15.29 6.74
CA VAL A 11 16.42 14.47 7.80
C VAL A 11 17.26 13.33 7.23
N LEU A 12 16.88 12.81 6.07
CA LEU A 12 17.45 11.60 5.48
C LEU A 12 17.91 11.86 4.03
N PRO A 13 18.82 12.82 3.79
CA PRO A 13 19.22 13.21 2.43
C PRO A 13 19.95 12.10 1.67
N ASN A 14 20.63 11.21 2.39
CA ASN A 14 21.48 10.16 1.82
C ASN A 14 20.77 8.80 1.75
N GLU A 15 19.57 8.67 2.29
CA GLU A 15 18.86 7.40 2.30
C GLU A 15 18.04 7.22 1.03
N SER A 16 18.76 6.80 -0.01
CA SER A 16 18.16 6.41 -1.28
C SER A 16 17.50 5.04 -1.12
N GLY A 17 16.25 5.02 -0.63
CA GLY A 17 15.36 3.87 -0.80
C GLY A 17 15.01 3.07 0.46
N SER A 18 15.51 3.42 1.63
CA SER A 18 15.02 2.83 2.88
C SER A 18 13.63 3.39 3.21
N TYR A 19 12.69 2.51 3.55
CA TYR A 19 11.34 2.91 3.92
C TYR A 19 11.31 3.42 5.36
N HIS A 20 10.99 4.70 5.54
CA HIS A 20 10.83 5.32 6.86
C HIS A 20 9.36 5.54 7.20
N PRO A 21 8.76 4.66 8.02
CA PRO A 21 7.36 4.78 8.39
C PRO A 21 7.16 5.98 9.32
N LEU A 22 6.44 6.99 8.84
CA LEU A 22 5.93 8.06 9.69
C LEU A 22 4.57 7.69 10.26
N LYS A 23 4.42 7.76 11.59
CA LYS A 23 3.12 7.61 12.26
C LYS A 23 2.09 8.59 11.67
N PRO A 24 0.78 8.26 11.70
CA PRO A 24 -0.28 9.18 11.28
C PRO A 24 -0.07 10.57 11.90
N ILE A 25 -0.28 11.63 11.11
CA ILE A 25 -0.08 13.00 11.55
C ILE A 25 -1.44 13.64 11.71
N ASP A 26 -1.62 14.37 12.81
CA ASP A 26 -2.82 15.17 13.05
C ASP A 26 -2.93 16.28 12.00
N LYS A 27 -4.11 16.41 11.39
CA LYS A 27 -4.39 17.45 10.40
C LYS A 27 -4.27 18.86 10.98
N THR A 28 -4.43 19.03 12.30
CA THR A 28 -4.25 20.33 12.96
C THR A 28 -2.84 20.90 12.79
N TRP A 29 -1.83 20.04 12.63
CA TRP A 29 -0.43 20.45 12.45
C TRP A 29 -0.22 21.19 11.13
N LEU A 30 -1.07 20.94 10.12
CA LEU A 30 -1.00 21.61 8.82
C LEU A 30 -1.35 23.10 8.91
N ARG A 31 -2.04 23.53 9.96
CA ARG A 31 -2.42 24.95 10.17
C ARG A 31 -1.27 25.80 10.68
N SER A 32 -0.20 25.19 11.18
CA SER A 32 0.91 25.88 11.84
C SER A 32 2.01 26.36 10.88
N GLY A 33 1.89 26.07 9.58
CA GLY A 33 2.96 26.28 8.59
C GLY A 33 3.96 25.12 8.52
N PHE A 34 4.76 25.09 7.44
CA PHE A 34 5.66 23.99 7.13
C PHE A 34 6.83 23.84 8.12
N GLU A 35 7.44 24.93 8.55
CA GLU A 35 8.53 24.92 9.55
C GLU A 35 8.07 24.31 10.87
N ASN A 36 6.98 24.84 11.44
CA ASN A 36 6.40 24.31 12.69
C ASN A 36 5.98 22.85 12.55
N PHE A 37 5.48 22.45 11.39
CA PHE A 37 5.19 21.05 11.09
C PHE A 37 6.47 20.19 11.19
N CYS A 38 7.58 20.63 10.58
CA CYS A 38 8.85 19.91 10.62
C CYS A 38 9.43 19.85 12.03
N CYS A 39 9.41 20.94 12.80
CA CYS A 39 9.89 20.96 14.18
C CYS A 39 9.08 20.03 15.10
N LYS A 40 7.75 20.04 14.99
CA LYS A 40 6.88 19.11 15.75
C LYS A 40 7.14 17.66 15.37
N LEU A 41 7.34 17.38 14.08
CA LEU A 41 7.59 16.03 13.59
C LEU A 41 8.97 15.51 13.98
N ALA A 42 10.01 16.34 13.89
CA ALA A 42 11.36 16.08 14.37
C ALA A 42 11.35 15.67 15.85
N LYS A 43 10.68 16.47 16.68
CA LYS A 43 10.53 16.19 18.12
C LYS A 43 9.80 14.88 18.39
N ARG A 44 8.76 14.56 17.61
CA ARG A 44 7.98 13.32 17.79
C ARG A 44 8.75 12.07 17.38
N GLU A 45 9.47 12.14 16.27
CA GLU A 45 10.23 11.01 15.72
C GLU A 45 11.66 10.92 16.29
N SER A 46 12.04 11.84 17.20
CA SER A 46 13.40 11.94 17.77
C SER A 46 14.48 12.10 16.69
N LEU A 47 14.18 12.90 15.67
CA LEU A 47 15.04 13.16 14.52
C LEU A 47 15.63 14.57 14.61
N MET A 48 16.88 14.72 14.17
CA MET A 48 17.57 16.01 14.15
C MET A 48 17.33 16.71 12.82
N LEU A 49 16.95 17.98 12.89
CA LEU A 49 16.87 18.86 11.72
C LEU A 49 18.24 19.50 11.46
N PRO A 50 18.60 19.76 10.19
CA PRO A 50 19.78 20.56 9.85
C PRO A 50 19.76 21.93 10.55
N LYS A 51 20.94 22.48 10.86
CA LYS A 51 21.07 23.77 11.57
C LYS A 51 20.61 24.96 10.71
N GLU A 52 20.85 24.89 9.42
CA GLU A 52 20.45 25.91 8.44
C GLU A 52 19.54 25.25 7.42
N ILE A 53 18.29 25.69 7.37
CA ILE A 53 17.26 25.16 6.48
C ILE A 53 16.65 26.34 5.73
N ASP A 54 16.76 26.30 4.40
CA ASP A 54 15.88 27.09 3.55
C ASP A 54 14.50 26.44 3.54
N TRP A 55 13.59 26.96 4.36
CA TRP A 55 12.24 26.43 4.51
C TRP A 55 11.42 26.50 3.22
N PHE A 56 11.64 27.54 2.39
CA PHE A 56 10.92 27.73 1.15
C PHE A 56 11.33 26.70 0.11
N GLU A 57 12.64 26.52 -0.10
CA GLU A 57 13.16 25.52 -1.03
C GLU A 57 12.87 24.09 -0.54
N ALA A 58 12.92 23.84 0.77
CA ALA A 58 12.55 22.54 1.34
C ALA A 58 11.08 22.20 1.08
N GLU A 59 10.16 23.16 1.29
CA GLU A 59 8.75 22.95 1.00
C GLU A 59 8.50 22.70 -0.49
N ARG A 60 9.10 23.53 -1.35
CA ARG A 60 9.03 23.39 -2.81
C ARG A 60 9.51 22.02 -3.28
N ALA A 61 10.62 21.54 -2.73
CA ALA A 61 11.14 20.20 -3.02
C ALA A 61 10.14 19.09 -2.61
N GLY A 62 9.41 19.28 -1.51
CA GLY A 62 8.32 18.36 -1.11
C GLY A 62 7.19 18.28 -2.11
N TRP A 63 6.78 19.43 -2.66
CA TRP A 63 5.75 19.50 -3.69
C TRP A 63 6.19 18.83 -4.99
N GLN A 64 7.42 19.09 -5.44
CA GLN A 64 8.01 18.41 -6.59
C GLN A 64 8.03 16.89 -6.39
N ARG A 65 8.49 16.44 -5.21
CA ARG A 65 8.55 15.02 -4.87
C ARG A 65 7.15 14.39 -4.83
N GLN A 66 6.13 15.10 -4.33
CA GLN A 66 4.76 14.62 -4.40
C GLN A 66 4.32 14.39 -5.86
N GLY A 67 4.65 15.30 -6.78
CA GLY A 67 4.36 15.14 -8.21
C GLY A 67 5.00 13.90 -8.83
N GLU A 68 6.26 13.61 -8.48
CA GLU A 68 6.94 12.38 -8.90
C GLU A 68 6.25 11.12 -8.36
N VAL A 69 5.94 11.09 -7.05
CA VAL A 69 5.26 9.95 -6.41
C VAL A 69 3.88 9.74 -7.02
N MET A 70 3.15 10.81 -7.36
CA MET A 70 1.86 10.71 -8.05
C MET A 70 2.01 10.16 -9.46
N ARG A 71 3.03 10.55 -10.23
CA ARG A 71 3.31 9.93 -11.55
C ARG A 71 3.61 8.44 -11.42
N LEU A 72 4.42 8.04 -10.45
CA LEU A 72 4.69 6.61 -10.18
C LEU A 72 3.43 5.86 -9.74
N SER A 73 2.47 6.55 -9.13
CA SER A 73 1.18 5.93 -8.80
C SER A 73 0.42 5.48 -10.05
N LEU A 74 0.57 6.14 -11.21
CA LEU A 74 -0.10 5.74 -12.45
C LEU A 74 0.33 4.35 -12.89
N LEU A 75 1.64 4.08 -12.90
CA LEU A 75 2.19 2.76 -13.20
C LEU A 75 1.67 1.71 -12.21
N ARG A 76 1.67 2.04 -10.91
CA ARG A 76 1.11 1.17 -9.88
C ARG A 76 -0.35 0.83 -10.13
N HIS A 77 -1.15 1.79 -10.58
CA HIS A 77 -2.56 1.57 -10.90
C HIS A 77 -2.72 0.76 -12.20
N ALA A 78 -1.86 0.98 -13.20
CA ALA A 78 -1.90 0.25 -14.47
C ALA A 78 -1.65 -1.26 -14.28
N VAL A 79 -0.68 -1.64 -13.42
CA VAL A 79 -0.36 -3.06 -13.16
C VAL A 79 -1.20 -3.70 -12.06
N ARG A 80 -1.93 -2.91 -11.26
CA ARG A 80 -2.67 -3.40 -10.09
C ARG A 80 -3.59 -4.57 -10.45
N ARG A 81 -4.35 -4.45 -11.53
CA ARG A 81 -5.33 -5.47 -11.92
C ARG A 81 -4.65 -6.75 -12.40
N ALA A 82 -3.53 -6.65 -13.10
CA ALA A 82 -2.77 -7.81 -13.55
C ALA A 82 -2.23 -8.60 -12.34
N VAL A 83 -1.64 -7.92 -11.37
CA VAL A 83 -1.14 -8.56 -10.13
C VAL A 83 -2.29 -9.14 -9.30
N GLU A 84 -3.42 -8.44 -9.19
CA GLU A 84 -4.61 -8.93 -8.50
C GLU A 84 -5.14 -10.23 -9.14
N LEU A 85 -5.28 -10.27 -10.47
CA LEU A 85 -5.70 -11.47 -11.19
C LEU A 85 -4.72 -12.62 -11.04
N TRP A 86 -3.42 -12.35 -11.12
CA TRP A 86 -2.39 -13.36 -10.92
C TRP A 86 -2.50 -14.04 -9.55
N LEU A 87 -2.60 -13.25 -8.48
CA LEU A 87 -2.75 -13.75 -7.10
C LEU A 87 -4.08 -14.49 -6.90
N VAL A 88 -5.16 -14.01 -7.51
CA VAL A 88 -6.48 -14.67 -7.47
C VAL A 88 -6.42 -16.04 -8.14
N LEU A 89 -5.79 -16.13 -9.31
CA LEU A 89 -5.67 -17.38 -10.05
C LEU A 89 -4.82 -18.39 -9.29
N ASP A 90 -3.71 -17.95 -8.68
CA ASP A 90 -2.90 -18.79 -7.79
C ASP A 90 -3.74 -19.38 -6.63
N ALA A 91 -4.53 -18.54 -5.96
CA ALA A 91 -5.43 -18.99 -4.90
C ALA A 91 -6.53 -19.95 -5.39
N VAL A 92 -7.08 -19.72 -6.59
CA VAL A 92 -8.06 -20.64 -7.21
C VAL A 92 -7.43 -22.00 -7.47
N THR A 93 -6.23 -22.04 -8.05
CA THR A 93 -5.50 -23.28 -8.33
C THR A 93 -5.20 -24.04 -7.03
N PHE A 94 -4.76 -23.34 -5.99
CA PHE A 94 -4.54 -23.94 -4.67
C PHE A 94 -5.82 -24.57 -4.09
N LEU A 95 -6.95 -23.87 -4.15
CA LEU A 95 -8.23 -24.39 -3.65
C LEU A 95 -8.71 -25.61 -4.45
N GLN A 96 -8.59 -25.58 -5.77
CA GLN A 96 -8.94 -26.71 -6.63
C GLN A 96 -8.10 -27.95 -6.32
N ALA A 97 -6.78 -27.78 -6.14
CA ALA A 97 -5.89 -28.87 -5.75
C ALA A 97 -6.25 -29.49 -4.38
N ASN A 98 -6.89 -28.72 -3.49
CA ASN A 98 -7.37 -29.18 -2.18
C ASN A 98 -8.82 -29.70 -2.18
N GLY A 99 -9.38 -30.03 -3.36
CA GLY A 99 -10.69 -30.66 -3.48
C GLY A 99 -11.89 -29.72 -3.35
N TYR A 100 -11.70 -28.41 -3.57
CA TYR A 100 -12.81 -27.47 -3.63
C TYR A 100 -13.38 -27.36 -5.05
N GLU A 101 -14.70 -27.29 -5.17
CA GLU A 101 -15.35 -26.73 -6.36
C GLU A 101 -15.24 -25.21 -6.27
N VAL A 102 -14.52 -24.59 -7.19
CA VAL A 102 -14.24 -23.14 -7.17
C VAL A 102 -14.91 -22.46 -8.36
N ARG A 103 -15.61 -21.36 -8.09
CA ARG A 103 -16.14 -20.43 -9.09
C ARG A 103 -15.48 -19.06 -8.92
N LEU A 104 -14.96 -18.54 -10.03
CA LEU A 104 -14.40 -17.20 -10.11
C LEU A 104 -15.38 -16.29 -10.84
N GLY A 105 -15.64 -15.11 -10.29
CA GLY A 105 -16.52 -14.13 -10.90
C GLY A 105 -16.29 -12.72 -10.38
N SER A 106 -17.24 -11.83 -10.66
CA SER A 106 -17.24 -10.46 -10.14
C SER A 106 -18.30 -10.33 -9.04
N PHE A 107 -17.94 -9.74 -7.91
CA PHE A 107 -18.86 -9.39 -6.82
C PHE A 107 -19.80 -8.25 -7.22
N CYS A 108 -19.26 -7.23 -7.89
CA CYS A 108 -20.00 -6.04 -8.29
C CYS A 108 -19.38 -5.38 -9.54
N SER A 109 -20.03 -4.35 -10.06
CA SER A 109 -19.49 -3.57 -11.17
C SER A 109 -18.22 -2.82 -10.76
N ARG A 110 -17.29 -2.65 -11.71
CA ARG A 110 -15.95 -2.11 -11.42
C ARG A 110 -15.98 -0.62 -11.02
N GLU A 111 -17.03 0.10 -11.41
CA GLU A 111 -17.26 1.51 -11.10
C GLU A 111 -17.55 1.71 -9.61
N ILE A 112 -18.13 0.69 -8.93
CA ILE A 112 -18.37 0.72 -7.48
C ILE A 112 -17.04 0.61 -6.75
N THR A 113 -16.23 -0.38 -7.11
CA THR A 113 -14.87 -0.53 -6.62
C THR A 113 -14.02 -1.34 -7.61
N PRO A 114 -12.74 -0.97 -7.81
CA PRO A 114 -11.83 -1.76 -8.63
C PRO A 114 -11.53 -3.15 -8.03
N ARG A 115 -11.70 -3.34 -6.71
CA ARG A 115 -11.54 -4.63 -6.02
C ARG A 115 -12.86 -5.38 -6.02
N ASN A 116 -13.24 -5.92 -7.17
CA ASN A 116 -14.54 -6.52 -7.39
C ASN A 116 -14.50 -8.01 -7.75
N ILE A 117 -13.38 -8.70 -7.58
CA ILE A 117 -13.29 -10.14 -7.85
C ILE A 117 -13.89 -10.93 -6.67
N LEU A 118 -14.61 -12.00 -6.99
CA LEU A 118 -15.14 -12.97 -6.03
C LEU A 118 -14.62 -14.37 -6.36
N ILE A 119 -14.00 -15.02 -5.36
CA ILE A 119 -13.73 -16.46 -5.35
C ILE A 119 -14.80 -17.12 -4.46
N SER A 120 -15.57 -18.04 -5.02
CA SER A 120 -16.52 -18.87 -4.29
C SER A 120 -16.04 -20.31 -4.31
N ALA A 121 -15.64 -20.85 -3.16
CA ALA A 121 -15.13 -22.20 -3.02
C ALA A 121 -16.08 -23.01 -2.14
N ARG A 122 -16.48 -24.20 -2.60
CA ARG A 122 -17.35 -25.12 -1.86
C ARG A 122 -16.69 -26.48 -1.77
N ARG A 123 -16.73 -27.07 -0.58
CA ARG A 123 -16.31 -28.45 -0.35
C ARG A 123 -17.53 -29.26 0.07
N GLY A 124 -17.97 -30.18 -0.78
CA GLY A 124 -19.10 -31.05 -0.47
C GLY A 124 -18.75 -32.09 0.60
N LYS A 125 -19.73 -32.54 1.39
CA LYS A 125 -19.55 -33.63 2.37
C LYS A 125 -19.21 -35.00 1.71
N SER A 126 -19.39 -35.16 0.39
CA SER A 126 -19.20 -36.44 -0.31
C SER A 126 -17.75 -36.86 -0.61
N GLN A 127 -16.76 -35.97 -0.52
CA GLN A 127 -15.37 -36.34 -0.85
C GLN A 127 -14.57 -36.90 0.35
N MET A 128 -15.12 -36.88 1.57
CA MET A 128 -14.45 -37.45 2.74
C MET A 128 -14.43 -39.00 2.74
N ILE A 129 -15.27 -39.65 1.93
CA ILE A 129 -15.41 -41.12 1.92
C ILE A 129 -14.39 -41.80 0.98
N ARG A 130 -13.83 -41.07 -0.01
CA ARG A 130 -12.88 -41.67 -0.96
C ARG A 130 -11.44 -41.80 -0.45
N SER A 131 -11.07 -41.07 0.61
CA SER A 131 -9.72 -41.17 1.21
C SER A 131 -9.61 -42.24 2.29
N ALA A 132 -10.73 -42.74 2.82
CA ALA A 132 -10.73 -43.77 3.87
C ALA A 132 -10.78 -45.21 3.31
N ALA A 133 -11.07 -45.39 2.02
CA ALA A 133 -11.26 -46.70 1.39
C ALA A 133 -10.01 -47.26 0.67
N LEU A 134 -8.84 -46.61 0.76
CA LEU A 134 -7.61 -47.02 0.06
C LEU A 134 -6.48 -47.49 1.01
N THR A 135 -6.81 -47.84 2.25
CA THR A 135 -5.85 -48.40 3.24
C THR A 135 -6.34 -49.70 3.88
N GLY A 136 -7.18 -50.45 3.16
CA GLY A 136 -7.55 -51.83 3.51
C GLY A 136 -6.51 -52.83 3.04
#